data_AF-A0A3R7SFU3-F1
#
_entry.id   AF-A0A3R7SFU3-F1
#
_cell.length_a   1.000
_cell.length_b   1.000
_cell.length_c   1.000
_cell.angle_alpha   90.00
_cell.angle_beta   90.00
_cell.angle_gamma   90.00
#
_symmetry.space_group_name_H-M   'P 1'
#
loop_
_entity.id
_entity.type
_entity.pdbx_description
1 polymer ?
#
loop_
_entity_poly.entity_id
_entity_poly.type
_entity_poly.pdbx_seq_one_letter_code
_entity_poly.pdbx_strand_id
1 'polypeptide(L)'
;METGKKFTKLLQDEDVWQIAHPDDLWVYDKLIVAKKQQLKCGPAGVNIPETNNYIIRPITNMVGMSLGAKIMKLAAGDKTTVPTGHFFVQQLEGPQYSVTYENCSPLSTYEAHRDPTSPLWKFDKWVKVDNMKDFPTKLLGSLKYQYSHINVEWIGDYIIEVHLRGSPDPDYDELIPVWSSDVQTSKPGYEFIVNYEDGDGLLPDPRLGFFVRSKKQ
;
A
#
# COMPACT_ATOMS: atom_id res chain seq x y z
N MET A 1 -32.97 -25.44 -5.86
CA MET A 1 -32.54 -24.29 -5.04
C MET A 1 -31.22 -24.68 -4.41
N GLU A 2 -30.12 -24.22 -5.02
CA GLU A 2 -28.79 -24.36 -4.45
C GLU A 2 -28.10 -23.01 -4.68
N THR A 3 -28.15 -22.16 -3.65
CA THR A 3 -27.42 -20.90 -3.63
C THR A 3 -25.95 -21.21 -3.38
N GLY A 4 -25.23 -21.52 -4.46
CA GLY A 4 -23.78 -21.59 -4.43
C GLY A 4 -23.24 -20.21 -4.05
N LYS A 5 -22.66 -20.10 -2.85
CA LYS A 5 -21.80 -18.97 -2.49
C LYS A 5 -20.69 -18.90 -3.54
N LYS A 6 -20.79 -17.95 -4.47
CA LYS A 6 -19.66 -17.59 -5.34
C LYS A 6 -18.59 -16.99 -4.43
N PHE A 7 -17.61 -17.79 -4.05
CA PHE A 7 -16.33 -17.26 -3.60
C PHE A 7 -15.68 -16.61 -4.83
N THR A 8 -15.92 -15.31 -5.03
CA THR A 8 -15.08 -14.52 -5.93
C THR A 8 -13.70 -14.47 -5.29
N LYS A 9 -12.71 -15.14 -5.88
CA LYS A 9 -11.29 -14.99 -5.50
C LYS A 9 -11.00 -13.49 -5.43
N LEU A 10 -10.52 -13.01 -4.28
CA LEU A 10 -9.98 -11.66 -4.19
C LEU A 10 -8.78 -11.59 -5.14
N LEU A 11 -8.83 -10.66 -6.10
CA LEU A 11 -7.76 -10.49 -7.07
C LEU A 11 -6.49 -10.03 -6.36
N GLN A 12 -5.36 -10.65 -6.67
CA GLN A 12 -4.03 -10.16 -6.32
C GLN A 12 -3.46 -9.31 -7.45
N ASP A 13 -2.42 -8.53 -7.17
CA ASP A 13 -1.79 -7.71 -8.22
C ASP A 13 -1.21 -8.54 -9.37
N GLU A 14 -0.75 -9.77 -9.10
CA GLU A 14 -0.33 -10.71 -10.13
C GLU A 14 -1.47 -11.13 -11.08
N ASP A 15 -2.69 -11.31 -10.55
CA ASP A 15 -3.87 -11.66 -11.36
C ASP A 15 -4.21 -10.48 -12.28
N VAL A 16 -4.13 -9.26 -11.74
CA VAL A 16 -4.44 -8.02 -12.46
C VAL A 16 -3.41 -7.72 -13.53
N TRP A 17 -2.12 -7.98 -13.26
CA TRP A 17 -1.03 -7.80 -14.23
C TRP A 17 -1.28 -8.52 -15.55
N GLN A 18 -1.86 -9.72 -15.50
CA GLN A 18 -2.12 -10.54 -16.70
C GLN A 18 -3.24 -9.97 -17.59
N ILE A 19 -4.13 -9.15 -17.03
CA ILE A 19 -5.37 -8.71 -17.70
C ILE A 19 -5.49 -7.19 -17.88
N ALA A 20 -4.69 -6.41 -17.15
CA ALA A 20 -4.71 -4.96 -17.22
C ALA A 20 -4.28 -4.46 -18.61
N HIS A 21 -4.90 -3.36 -19.06
CA HIS A 21 -4.49 -2.72 -20.31
C HIS A 21 -3.04 -2.22 -20.17
N PRO A 22 -2.14 -2.47 -21.14
CA PRO A 22 -0.74 -2.08 -21.04
C PRO A 22 -0.52 -0.59 -20.77
N ASP A 23 -1.34 0.27 -21.35
CA ASP A 23 -1.26 1.73 -21.15
C ASP A 23 -1.64 2.17 -19.73
N ASP A 24 -2.28 1.31 -18.93
CA ASP A 24 -2.68 1.62 -17.55
C ASP A 24 -1.65 1.13 -16.53
N LEU A 25 -0.69 0.29 -16.94
CA LEU A 25 0.35 -0.28 -16.05
C LEU A 25 1.30 0.77 -15.46
N TRP A 26 1.30 2.01 -15.97
CA TRP A 26 2.10 3.11 -15.42
C TRP A 26 1.80 3.38 -13.95
N VAL A 27 0.60 3.03 -13.44
CA VAL A 27 0.24 3.23 -12.03
C VAL A 27 1.08 2.38 -11.08
N TYR A 28 1.60 1.25 -11.56
CA TYR A 28 2.50 0.38 -10.80
C TYR A 28 3.94 0.89 -10.78
N ASP A 29 4.27 1.89 -11.59
CA ASP A 29 5.51 2.64 -11.52
C ASP A 29 5.36 3.77 -10.48
N LYS A 30 5.83 3.49 -9.27
CA LYS A 30 5.78 4.39 -8.12
C LYS A 30 6.59 5.68 -8.35
N LEU A 31 7.57 5.66 -9.25
CA LEU A 31 8.34 6.85 -9.65
C LEU A 31 7.51 7.74 -10.57
N ILE A 32 6.79 7.18 -11.56
CA ILE A 32 5.87 7.94 -12.42
C ILE A 32 4.76 8.57 -11.58
N VAL A 33 4.16 7.81 -10.66
CA VAL A 33 3.12 8.31 -9.73
C VAL A 33 3.66 9.50 -8.90
N ALA A 34 4.86 9.38 -8.34
CA ALA A 34 5.49 10.47 -7.59
C ALA A 34 5.81 11.68 -8.49
N LYS A 35 6.33 11.44 -9.69
CA LYS A 35 6.75 12.49 -10.63
C LYS A 35 5.57 13.30 -11.15
N LYS A 36 4.43 12.66 -11.45
CA LYS A 36 3.18 13.34 -11.86
C LYS A 36 2.61 14.25 -10.76
N GLN A 37 2.91 13.95 -9.50
CA GLN A 37 2.55 14.79 -8.34
C GLN A 37 3.61 15.84 -7.98
N GLN A 38 4.67 15.96 -8.79
CA GLN A 38 5.76 16.93 -8.62
C GLN A 38 6.54 16.74 -7.31
N LEU A 39 6.57 15.53 -6.77
CA LEU A 39 7.42 15.20 -5.62
C LEU A 39 8.90 15.27 -6.02
N LYS A 40 9.75 15.64 -5.06
CA LYS A 40 11.21 15.54 -5.20
C LYS A 40 11.59 14.06 -5.24
N CYS A 41 11.75 13.53 -6.44
CA CYS A 41 12.07 12.12 -6.67
C CYS A 41 12.98 11.93 -7.89
N GLY A 42 13.66 10.79 -7.95
CA GLY A 42 14.46 10.39 -9.10
C GLY A 42 14.95 8.94 -9.02
N PRO A 43 15.16 8.27 -10.16
CA PRO A 43 15.76 6.94 -10.21
C PRO A 43 17.25 7.00 -9.83
N ALA A 44 17.87 5.83 -9.66
CA ALA A 44 19.33 5.71 -9.59
C ALA A 44 20.05 6.52 -10.70
N GLY A 45 21.15 7.17 -10.34
CA GLY A 45 21.92 8.03 -11.26
C GLY A 45 21.43 9.48 -11.38
N VAL A 46 20.27 9.82 -10.81
CA VAL A 46 19.77 11.21 -10.73
C VAL A 46 20.26 11.88 -9.44
N ASN A 47 20.62 13.16 -9.55
CA ASN A 47 21.07 13.97 -8.41
C ASN A 47 20.02 14.05 -7.30
N ILE A 48 20.44 13.81 -6.08
CA ILE A 48 19.67 14.20 -4.89
C ILE A 48 19.62 15.74 -4.82
N PRO A 49 18.43 16.36 -4.74
CA PRO A 49 18.31 17.81 -4.84
C PRO A 49 18.76 18.55 -3.58
N GLU A 50 18.59 17.94 -2.41
CA GLU A 50 18.94 18.54 -1.11
C GLU A 50 19.32 17.45 -0.10
N THR A 51 20.18 17.78 0.86
CA THR A 51 20.55 16.86 1.93
C THR A 51 19.38 16.70 2.91
N ASN A 52 18.71 15.55 2.90
CA ASN A 52 17.54 15.28 3.76
C ASN A 52 17.32 13.76 3.92
N ASN A 53 16.31 13.36 4.69
CA ASN A 53 15.79 12.00 4.71
C ASN A 53 14.88 11.77 3.48
N TYR A 54 15.11 10.65 2.82
CA TYR A 54 14.32 10.18 1.67
C TYR A 54 13.87 8.74 1.89
N ILE A 55 12.79 8.37 1.21
CA ILE A 55 12.42 6.97 1.02
C ILE A 55 13.14 6.47 -0.22
N ILE A 56 13.92 5.40 -0.08
CA ILE A 56 14.46 4.62 -1.20
C ILE A 56 13.62 3.36 -1.29
N ARG A 57 13.00 3.10 -2.45
CA ARG A 57 12.15 1.92 -2.67
C ARG A 57 12.18 1.45 -4.13
N PRO A 58 11.81 0.19 -4.42
CA PRO A 58 11.67 -0.29 -5.79
C PRO A 58 10.72 0.59 -6.61
N ILE A 59 11.00 0.76 -7.91
CA ILE A 59 10.11 1.48 -8.83
C ILE A 59 8.77 0.76 -8.96
N THR A 60 8.82 -0.56 -9.12
CA THR A 60 7.66 -1.46 -9.12
C THR A 60 7.87 -2.55 -8.09
N ASN A 61 6.80 -2.90 -7.37
CA ASN A 61 6.78 -4.01 -6.42
C ASN A 61 5.35 -4.55 -6.39
N MET A 62 5.13 -5.71 -7.00
CA MET A 62 3.82 -6.39 -7.08
C MET A 62 3.57 -7.32 -5.89
N VAL A 63 4.62 -7.66 -5.15
CA VAL A 63 4.54 -8.42 -3.89
C VAL A 63 3.94 -7.56 -2.78
N GLY A 64 4.09 -6.24 -2.88
CA GLY A 64 3.50 -5.27 -1.96
C GLY A 64 4.27 -5.16 -0.65
N MET A 65 3.53 -4.94 0.44
CA MET A 65 4.05 -4.89 1.81
C MET A 65 5.17 -3.87 2.04
N SER A 66 5.30 -2.80 1.24
CA SER A 66 6.45 -1.87 1.32
C SER A 66 7.84 -2.57 1.25
N LEU A 67 7.93 -3.77 0.68
CA LEU A 67 9.19 -4.51 0.56
C LEU A 67 10.24 -3.72 -0.24
N GLY A 68 11.47 -3.76 0.25
CA GLY A 68 12.60 -3.00 -0.31
C GLY A 68 12.59 -1.50 0.00
N ALA A 69 11.57 -0.98 0.70
CA ALA A 69 11.53 0.42 1.11
C ALA A 69 12.35 0.67 2.38
N LYS A 70 13.10 1.77 2.42
CA LYS A 70 13.81 2.24 3.62
C LYS A 70 13.93 3.76 3.66
N ILE A 71 14.00 4.30 4.87
CA ILE A 71 14.35 5.70 5.11
C ILE A 71 15.88 5.81 5.12
N MET A 72 16.42 6.79 4.40
CA MET A 72 17.86 7.05 4.38
C MET A 72 18.13 8.55 4.25
N LYS A 73 19.09 9.05 5.02
CA LYS A 73 19.62 10.39 4.84
C LYS A 73 20.54 10.39 3.61
N LEU A 74 20.18 11.17 2.59
CA LEU A 74 20.95 11.33 1.37
C LEU A 74 21.54 12.72 1.29
N ALA A 75 22.74 12.84 0.70
CA ALA A 75 23.43 14.12 0.53
C ALA A 75 23.07 14.76 -0.81
N ALA A 76 22.93 16.08 -0.84
CA ALA A 76 22.73 16.82 -2.09
C ALA A 76 23.86 16.51 -3.11
N GLY A 77 23.49 16.27 -4.37
CA GLY A 77 24.42 15.92 -5.44
C GLY A 77 24.88 14.47 -5.48
N ASP A 78 24.48 13.63 -4.52
CA ASP A 78 24.67 12.18 -4.61
C ASP A 78 23.91 11.61 -5.82
N LYS A 79 24.51 10.62 -6.49
CA LYS A 79 23.94 9.88 -7.62
C LYS A 79 24.14 8.36 -7.50
N THR A 80 24.85 7.91 -6.47
CA THR A 80 25.41 6.55 -6.36
C THR A 80 24.74 5.72 -5.29
N THR A 81 24.14 6.34 -4.27
CA THR A 81 23.55 5.59 -3.14
C THR A 81 22.27 4.86 -3.48
N VAL A 82 21.46 5.38 -4.42
CA VAL A 82 20.19 4.76 -4.83
C VAL A 82 20.50 3.56 -5.75
N PRO A 83 20.11 2.32 -5.38
CA PRO A 83 20.39 1.14 -6.21
C PRO A 83 19.62 1.15 -7.53
N THR A 84 20.15 0.47 -8.55
CA THR A 84 19.43 0.23 -9.81
C THR A 84 18.06 -0.45 -9.52
N GLY A 85 17.03 -0.06 -10.28
CA GLY A 85 15.66 -0.52 -10.09
C GLY A 85 14.92 0.13 -8.89
N HIS A 86 15.60 0.96 -8.11
CA HIS A 86 15.01 1.79 -7.06
C HIS A 86 14.98 3.26 -7.46
N PHE A 87 14.19 4.03 -6.71
CA PHE A 87 14.16 5.47 -6.78
C PHE A 87 14.14 6.08 -5.37
N PHE A 88 14.57 7.33 -5.26
CA PHE A 88 14.36 8.14 -4.06
C PHE A 88 13.11 8.99 -4.23
N VAL A 89 12.40 9.24 -3.13
CA VAL A 89 11.32 10.23 -3.03
C VAL A 89 11.39 10.92 -1.68
N GLN A 90 11.10 12.21 -1.62
CA GLN A 90 11.01 12.96 -0.36
C GLN A 90 10.12 12.21 0.63
N GLN A 91 10.52 12.23 1.90
CA GLN A 91 9.65 11.73 2.95
C GLN A 91 8.40 12.60 3.03
N LEU A 92 7.24 11.94 3.07
CA LEU A 92 5.94 12.58 3.23
C LEU A 92 5.53 12.54 4.70
N GLU A 93 4.72 13.51 5.10
CA GLU A 93 4.18 13.63 6.45
C GLU A 93 2.65 13.61 6.41
N GLY A 94 2.04 13.16 7.49
CA GLY A 94 0.59 13.04 7.64
C GLY A 94 0.12 11.60 7.79
N PRO A 95 -1.20 11.40 7.98
CA PRO A 95 -1.79 10.08 8.11
C PRO A 95 -1.65 9.26 6.82
N GLN A 96 -1.44 7.96 6.98
CA GLN A 96 -1.40 7.02 5.87
C GLN A 96 -2.76 6.34 5.72
N TYR A 97 -3.32 6.36 4.50
CA TYR A 97 -4.62 5.76 4.21
C TYR A 97 -4.53 4.75 3.06
N SER A 98 -5.31 3.69 3.13
CA SER A 98 -5.65 2.82 2.00
C SER A 98 -7.14 3.01 1.69
N VAL A 99 -7.45 3.55 0.51
CA VAL A 99 -8.83 3.86 0.08
C VAL A 99 -9.19 2.96 -1.09
N THR A 100 -10.20 2.10 -0.91
CA THR A 100 -10.78 1.31 -1.99
C THR A 100 -11.95 2.08 -2.60
N TYR A 101 -11.97 2.16 -3.92
CA TYR A 101 -13.04 2.75 -4.72
C TYR A 101 -13.75 1.65 -5.50
N GLU A 102 -15.08 1.69 -5.51
CA GLU A 102 -15.91 0.91 -6.43
C GLU A 102 -16.53 1.88 -7.44
N ASN A 103 -16.28 1.65 -8.73
CA ASN A 103 -16.78 2.50 -9.83
C ASN A 103 -16.54 4.01 -9.58
N CYS A 104 -15.33 4.36 -9.12
CA CYS A 104 -14.90 5.71 -8.76
C CYS A 104 -15.62 6.33 -7.54
N SER A 105 -16.41 5.58 -6.78
CA SER A 105 -16.98 6.01 -5.50
C SER A 105 -16.21 5.37 -4.35
N PRO A 106 -15.84 6.11 -3.29
CA PRO A 106 -15.11 5.52 -2.16
C PRO A 106 -15.99 4.47 -1.47
N LEU A 107 -15.46 3.26 -1.33
CA LEU A 107 -16.13 2.11 -0.71
C LEU A 107 -15.67 1.93 0.74
N SER A 108 -14.37 2.04 0.99
CA SER A 108 -13.79 1.88 2.33
C SER A 108 -12.46 2.63 2.46
N THR A 109 -12.21 3.20 3.63
CA THR A 109 -10.91 3.80 3.98
C THR A 109 -10.35 3.19 5.25
N TYR A 110 -9.09 2.78 5.21
CA TYR A 110 -8.34 2.30 6.36
C TYR A 110 -7.16 3.24 6.66
N GLU A 111 -7.03 3.68 7.92
CA GLU A 111 -5.87 4.40 8.42
C GLU A 111 -4.82 3.44 8.96
N ALA A 112 -3.58 3.59 8.50
CA ALA A 112 -2.46 2.77 8.96
C ALA A 112 -1.80 3.39 10.19
N HIS A 113 -1.53 2.57 11.20
CA HIS A 113 -0.73 2.96 12.36
C HIS A 113 0.52 2.08 12.43
N ARG A 114 1.66 2.73 12.63
CA ARG A 114 2.97 2.09 12.71
C ARG A 114 3.88 2.91 13.63
N ASP A 115 4.59 2.23 14.52
CA ASP A 115 5.68 2.83 15.27
C ASP A 115 6.73 3.38 14.29
N PRO A 116 7.11 4.66 14.36
CA PRO A 116 8.10 5.25 13.46
C PRO A 116 9.44 4.51 13.42
N THR A 117 9.80 3.81 14.50
CA THR A 117 11.02 3.01 14.64
C THR A 117 10.92 1.62 14.03
N SER A 118 9.71 1.11 13.78
CA SER A 118 9.49 -0.17 13.10
C SER A 118 9.89 -0.10 11.62
N PRO A 119 10.24 -1.24 10.98
CA PRO A 119 10.36 -1.31 9.53
C PRO A 119 9.09 -0.81 8.83
N LEU A 120 9.22 -0.19 7.64
CA LEU A 120 8.08 0.41 6.92
C LEU A 120 6.95 -0.56 6.59
N TRP A 121 7.25 -1.86 6.53
CA TRP A 121 6.30 -2.94 6.25
C TRP A 121 5.59 -3.49 7.49
N LYS A 122 6.08 -3.17 8.69
CA LYS A 122 5.61 -3.76 9.96
C LYS A 122 4.61 -2.86 10.67
N PHE A 123 3.38 -2.84 10.16
CA PHE A 123 2.27 -2.06 10.75
C PHE A 123 1.80 -2.64 12.09
N ASP A 124 1.34 -1.77 12.97
CA ASP A 124 0.79 -2.14 14.29
C ASP A 124 -0.71 -2.42 14.20
N LYS A 125 -1.43 -1.61 13.42
CA LYS A 125 -2.87 -1.78 13.16
C LYS A 125 -3.34 -0.98 11.96
N TRP A 126 -4.47 -1.41 11.40
CA TRP A 126 -5.27 -0.66 10.46
C TRP A 126 -6.66 -0.43 11.06
N VAL A 127 -7.18 0.78 10.92
CA VAL A 127 -8.49 1.18 11.47
C VAL A 127 -9.36 1.70 10.35
N LYS A 128 -10.55 1.15 10.18
CA LYS A 128 -11.54 1.69 9.25
C LYS A 128 -12.03 3.05 9.75
N VAL A 129 -12.04 4.04 8.87
CA VAL A 129 -12.41 5.42 9.18
C VAL A 129 -13.40 5.96 8.15
N ASP A 130 -14.22 6.94 8.56
CA ASP A 130 -15.21 7.61 7.69
C ASP A 130 -14.58 8.67 6.77
N ASN A 131 -13.25 8.78 6.76
CA ASN A 131 -12.52 9.71 5.88
C ASN A 131 -12.58 9.21 4.43
N MET A 132 -13.61 9.61 3.70
CA MET A 132 -13.83 9.20 2.31
C MET A 132 -13.18 10.23 1.38
N LYS A 133 -11.93 9.95 0.95
CA LYS A 133 -11.29 10.74 -0.13
C LYS A 133 -12.02 10.48 -1.44
N ASP A 134 -12.28 11.53 -2.21
CA ASP A 134 -12.83 11.40 -3.55
C ASP A 134 -11.83 10.73 -4.50
N PHE A 135 -12.35 10.07 -5.54
CA PHE A 135 -11.49 9.46 -6.56
C PHE A 135 -10.59 10.54 -7.21
N PRO A 136 -9.26 10.33 -7.27
CA PRO A 136 -8.30 11.36 -7.69
C PRO A 136 -8.29 11.58 -9.20
N THR A 137 -9.37 12.14 -9.74
CA THR A 137 -9.58 12.37 -11.18
C THR A 137 -8.47 13.18 -11.84
N LYS A 138 -7.78 14.06 -11.10
CA LYS A 138 -6.64 14.83 -11.60
C LYS A 138 -5.47 13.94 -12.04
N LEU A 139 -5.21 12.83 -11.33
CA LEU A 139 -4.10 11.93 -11.61
C LEU A 139 -4.57 10.66 -12.34
N LEU A 140 -5.69 10.09 -11.91
CA LEU A 140 -6.21 8.80 -12.34
C LEU A 140 -7.43 8.92 -13.28
N GLY A 141 -7.65 10.09 -13.87
CA GLY A 141 -8.82 10.36 -14.71
C GLY A 141 -8.97 9.41 -15.91
N SER A 142 -7.87 8.92 -16.47
CA SER A 142 -7.88 7.95 -17.58
C SER A 142 -8.40 6.56 -17.17
N LEU A 143 -8.41 6.24 -15.87
CA LEU A 143 -8.81 4.94 -15.33
C LEU A 143 -10.28 4.91 -14.93
N LYS A 144 -11.00 6.03 -15.07
CA LYS A 144 -12.40 6.12 -14.66
C LYS A 144 -13.22 5.06 -15.38
N TYR A 145 -13.90 4.23 -14.59
CA TYR A 145 -14.78 3.15 -15.05
C TYR A 145 -14.10 2.06 -15.90
N GLN A 146 -12.76 2.06 -16.01
CA GLN A 146 -12.01 0.99 -16.68
C GLN A 146 -11.88 -0.25 -15.79
N TYR A 147 -11.80 -0.02 -14.48
CA TYR A 147 -11.69 -1.06 -13.46
C TYR A 147 -12.84 -0.89 -12.47
N SER A 148 -13.50 -2.00 -12.12
CA SER A 148 -14.61 -1.98 -11.16
C SER A 148 -14.14 -1.55 -9.78
N HIS A 149 -12.92 -1.94 -9.41
CA HIS A 149 -12.29 -1.61 -8.13
C HIS A 149 -10.89 -1.07 -8.34
N ILE A 150 -10.54 -0.03 -7.60
CA ILE A 150 -9.19 0.54 -7.53
C ILE A 150 -8.90 0.82 -6.06
N ASN A 151 -7.73 0.41 -5.58
CA ASN A 151 -7.22 0.77 -4.26
C ASN A 151 -6.11 1.81 -4.43
N VAL A 152 -6.19 2.89 -3.67
CA VAL A 152 -5.20 3.96 -3.70
C VAL A 152 -4.68 4.16 -2.30
N GLU A 153 -3.36 4.07 -2.15
CA GLU A 153 -2.67 4.37 -0.90
C GLU A 153 -2.17 5.80 -0.88
N TRP A 154 -2.31 6.45 0.28
CA TRP A 154 -2.06 7.87 0.47
C TRP A 154 -1.17 8.10 1.69
N ILE A 155 -0.37 9.18 1.65
CA ILE A 155 0.14 9.85 2.85
C ILE A 155 -0.25 11.32 2.75
N GLY A 156 -1.07 11.79 3.69
CA GLY A 156 -1.68 13.12 3.63
C GLY A 156 -2.53 13.27 2.36
N ASP A 157 -2.12 14.16 1.45
CA ASP A 157 -2.80 14.42 0.18
C ASP A 157 -2.10 13.80 -1.05
N TYR A 158 -1.00 13.07 -0.82
CA TYR A 158 -0.21 12.48 -1.89
C TYR A 158 -0.50 10.99 -2.02
N ILE A 159 -0.63 10.53 -3.27
CA ILE A 159 -0.78 9.13 -3.62
C ILE A 159 0.62 8.50 -3.61
N ILE A 160 0.78 7.42 -2.87
CA ILE A 160 2.05 6.69 -2.75
C ILE A 160 2.06 5.36 -3.50
N GLU A 161 0.88 4.79 -3.76
CA GLU A 161 0.69 3.52 -4.47
C GLU A 161 -0.74 3.42 -5.02
N VAL A 162 -0.91 2.67 -6.11
CA VAL A 162 -2.20 2.43 -6.76
C VAL A 162 -2.25 0.96 -7.18
N HIS A 163 -3.36 0.30 -6.89
CA HIS A 163 -3.65 -1.05 -7.32
C HIS A 163 -4.93 -1.04 -8.17
N LEU A 164 -4.90 -1.71 -9.33
CA LEU A 164 -6.05 -1.81 -10.24
C LEU A 164 -7.03 -2.93 -9.79
N ARG A 165 -7.22 -3.04 -8.48
CA ARG A 165 -8.09 -3.97 -7.73
C ARG A 165 -8.50 -3.34 -6.40
N GLY A 166 -9.46 -3.95 -5.69
CA GLY A 166 -9.75 -3.61 -4.30
C GLY A 166 -8.66 -4.09 -3.34
N SER A 167 -8.78 -3.73 -2.05
CA SER A 167 -7.95 -4.31 -1.00
C SER A 167 -8.19 -5.82 -0.87
N PRO A 168 -7.14 -6.65 -0.71
CA PRO A 168 -7.28 -8.08 -0.43
C PRO A 168 -7.52 -8.35 1.06
N ASP A 169 -7.40 -7.32 1.91
CA ASP A 169 -7.58 -7.45 3.34
C ASP A 169 -9.07 -7.62 3.72
N PRO A 170 -9.34 -8.35 4.82
CA PRO A 170 -10.70 -8.64 5.24
C PRO A 170 -11.42 -7.41 5.78
N ASP A 171 -12.74 -7.37 5.60
CA ASP A 171 -13.53 -6.18 5.94
C ASP A 171 -13.95 -6.16 7.42
N TYR A 172 -13.17 -5.46 8.25
CA TYR A 172 -13.42 -5.27 9.68
C TYR A 172 -13.12 -3.82 10.10
N ASP A 173 -13.57 -3.39 11.28
CA ASP A 173 -13.29 -2.02 11.72
C ASP A 173 -11.87 -1.83 12.23
N GLU A 174 -11.24 -2.89 12.74
CA GLU A 174 -9.84 -2.91 13.12
C GLU A 174 -9.17 -4.21 12.70
N LEU A 175 -7.97 -4.09 12.14
CA LEU A 175 -7.09 -5.18 11.77
C LEU A 175 -5.76 -4.98 12.50
N ILE A 176 -5.36 -5.93 13.34
CA ILE A 176 -4.09 -5.89 14.08
C ILE A 176 -3.24 -7.06 13.59
N PRO A 177 -2.19 -6.82 12.79
CA PRO A 177 -1.31 -7.88 12.30
C PRO A 177 -0.73 -8.71 13.46
N VAL A 178 -0.71 -10.03 13.29
CA VAL A 178 0.06 -10.93 14.16
C VAL A 178 1.30 -11.36 13.39
N TRP A 179 2.45 -10.84 13.79
CA TRP A 179 3.75 -11.14 13.16
C TRP A 179 4.36 -12.40 13.75
N SER A 180 5.11 -13.17 12.97
CA SER A 180 5.72 -14.43 13.40
C SER A 180 6.72 -14.28 14.55
N SER A 181 7.35 -13.11 14.67
CA SER A 181 8.27 -12.78 15.77
C SER A 181 7.58 -12.34 17.06
N ASP A 182 6.29 -12.00 16.99
CA ASP A 182 5.47 -11.52 18.12
C ASP A 182 4.12 -12.25 18.14
N VAL A 183 4.19 -13.58 18.27
CA VAL A 183 2.99 -14.41 18.29
C VAL A 183 2.22 -14.17 19.58
N GLN A 184 1.10 -13.49 19.45
CA GLN A 184 0.13 -13.30 20.52
C GLN A 184 -0.92 -14.40 20.46
N THR A 185 -1.19 -15.06 21.59
CA THR A 185 -2.14 -16.19 21.68
C THR A 185 -3.60 -15.75 21.80
N SER A 186 -3.85 -14.54 22.30
CA SER A 186 -5.19 -13.98 22.42
C SER A 186 -5.14 -12.46 22.59
N LYS A 187 -6.24 -11.79 22.21
CA LYS A 187 -6.44 -10.36 22.45
C LYS A 187 -7.89 -10.12 22.89
N PRO A 188 -8.15 -9.66 24.14
CA PRO A 188 -9.50 -9.46 24.63
C PRO A 188 -10.34 -8.54 23.72
N GLY A 189 -11.51 -9.03 23.30
CA GLY A 189 -12.43 -8.29 22.43
C GLY A 189 -12.10 -8.35 20.93
N TYR A 190 -11.16 -9.21 20.53
CA TYR A 190 -10.83 -9.47 19.12
C TYR A 190 -10.95 -10.97 18.81
N GLU A 191 -11.25 -11.27 17.56
CA GLU A 191 -11.19 -12.62 16.98
C GLU A 191 -9.89 -12.76 16.20
N PHE A 192 -9.22 -13.91 16.28
CA PHE A 192 -8.08 -14.17 15.41
C PHE A 192 -8.55 -14.82 14.11
N ILE A 193 -8.15 -14.28 12.97
CA ILE A 193 -8.35 -14.88 11.66
C ILE A 193 -7.01 -15.15 10.99
N VAL A 194 -6.91 -16.32 10.35
CA VAL A 194 -5.74 -16.66 9.53
C VAL A 194 -5.79 -15.84 8.26
N ASN A 195 -4.71 -15.13 8.00
CA ASN A 195 -4.49 -14.35 6.79
C ASN A 195 -2.97 -14.26 6.61
N TYR A 196 -2.38 -15.37 6.18
CA TYR A 196 -0.94 -15.52 6.11
C TYR A 196 -0.37 -14.71 4.94
N GLU A 197 0.73 -14.02 5.18
CA GLU A 197 1.46 -13.22 4.19
C GLU A 197 2.95 -13.24 4.53
N ASP A 198 3.78 -13.74 3.62
CA ASP A 198 5.25 -13.77 3.74
C ASP A 198 5.96 -13.02 2.61
N GLY A 199 5.20 -12.30 1.77
CA GLY A 199 5.72 -11.52 0.65
C GLY A 199 6.51 -12.40 -0.30
N ASP A 200 5.95 -13.55 -0.70
CA ASP A 200 6.61 -14.57 -1.52
C ASP A 200 7.95 -15.03 -0.92
N GLY A 201 8.02 -15.14 0.41
CA GLY A 201 9.22 -15.48 1.16
C GLY A 201 10.24 -14.35 1.30
N LEU A 202 9.92 -13.12 0.88
CA LEU A 202 10.80 -11.95 0.99
C LEU A 202 10.62 -11.17 2.30
N LEU A 203 9.50 -11.36 3.01
CA LEU A 203 9.34 -10.77 4.35
C LEU A 203 10.21 -11.53 5.36
N PRO A 204 11.06 -10.82 6.12
CA PRO A 204 11.88 -11.45 7.15
C PRO A 204 11.05 -11.89 8.37
N ASP A 205 9.83 -11.39 8.50
CA ASP A 205 8.90 -11.67 9.59
C ASP A 205 7.48 -11.77 9.02
N PRO A 206 7.05 -12.96 8.59
CA PRO A 206 5.72 -13.17 8.03
C PRO A 206 4.59 -12.74 8.95
N ARG A 207 3.50 -12.27 8.37
CA ARG A 207 2.23 -12.06 9.06
C ARG A 207 1.46 -13.37 9.07
N LEU A 208 1.09 -13.85 10.25
CA LEU A 208 0.34 -15.10 10.42
C LEU A 208 -1.17 -14.89 10.22
N GLY A 209 -1.65 -13.69 10.49
CA GLY A 209 -3.06 -13.33 10.43
C GLY A 209 -3.33 -11.98 11.06
N PHE A 210 -4.58 -11.78 11.46
CA PHE A 210 -5.02 -10.57 12.13
C PHE A 210 -5.81 -10.92 13.39
N PHE A 211 -5.64 -10.13 14.45
CA PHE A 211 -6.74 -9.90 15.38
C PHE A 211 -7.69 -8.87 14.78
N VAL A 212 -8.96 -9.24 14.67
CA VAL A 212 -10.00 -8.41 14.04
C VAL A 212 -11.12 -8.08 15.00
N ARG A 213 -11.75 -6.93 14.74
CA ARG A 213 -12.92 -6.48 15.49
C ARG A 213 -13.84 -5.69 14.57
N SER A 214 -15.13 -5.98 14.63
CA SER A 214 -16.19 -5.07 14.21
C SER A 214 -16.70 -4.31 15.44
N LYS A 215 -16.98 -3.01 15.30
CA LYS A 215 -17.77 -2.25 16.27
C LYS A 215 -19.11 -2.96 16.39
N LYS A 216 -19.52 -3.27 17.62
CA LYS A 216 -20.88 -3.76 17.87
C LYS A 216 -21.84 -2.68 17.36
N GLN A 217 -22.77 -3.08 16.50
CA GLN A 217 -23.93 -2.25 16.15
C GLN A 217 -24.74 -1.90 17.40
#